data_AF-A0A438IGM5-F1
#
_entry.id   AF-A0A438IGM5-F1
#
_cell.length_a   1.000
_cell.length_b   1.000
_cell.length_c   1.000
_cell.angle_alpha   90.00
_cell.angle_beta   90.00
_cell.angle_gamma   90.00
#
_symmetry.space_group_name_H-M   'P 1'
#
loop_
_entity.id
_entity.type
_entity.pdbx_description
1 polymer ?
#
loop_
_entity_poly.entity_id
_entity_poly.type
_entity_poly.pdbx_seq_one_letter_code
_entity_poly.pdbx_strand_id
1 'polypeptide(L)'
;MKSLYSKLNSLVPHQTSREAITLPDQLDEAANYIKRLQEKLEKMKERKDNLMGFERPNTSPNSGAMVGLKPPQIDIHEKGSALEVVLITGLDFQFMFNETIRVLHEEVLRSSMPVEGPVLGHGAARISERLKKFVF
;
A
#
# COMPACT_ATOMS: atom_id res chain seq x y z
N MET A 1 -33.20 -10.52 1.08
CA MET A 1 -32.78 -9.70 2.25
C MET A 1 -32.00 -10.48 3.30
N LYS A 2 -32.48 -11.61 3.82
CA LYS A 2 -31.78 -12.40 4.86
C LYS A 2 -30.31 -12.76 4.54
N SER A 3 -30.02 -13.08 3.28
CA SER A 3 -28.66 -13.39 2.81
C SER A 3 -27.69 -12.21 2.93
N LEU A 4 -28.16 -10.99 2.68
CA LEU A 4 -27.35 -9.77 2.77
C LEU A 4 -26.98 -9.45 4.22
N TYR A 5 -27.94 -9.56 5.15
CA TYR A 5 -27.68 -9.39 6.58
C TYR A 5 -26.72 -10.44 7.13
N SER A 6 -26.87 -11.71 6.71
CA SER A 6 -25.92 -12.77 7.08
C SER A 6 -24.49 -12.46 6.60
N LYS A 7 -24.35 -11.92 5.38
CA LYS A 7 -23.05 -11.52 4.84
C LYS A 7 -22.48 -10.32 5.59
N LEU A 8 -23.30 -9.31 5.89
CA LEU A 8 -22.88 -8.16 6.67
C LEU A 8 -22.37 -8.58 8.05
N ASN A 9 -23.13 -9.42 8.75
CA ASN A 9 -22.76 -9.93 10.06
C ASN A 9 -21.44 -10.71 10.03
N SER A 10 -21.12 -11.42 8.93
CA SER A 10 -19.82 -12.11 8.80
C SER A 10 -18.62 -11.17 8.61
N LEU A 11 -18.83 -9.92 8.20
CA LEU A 11 -17.78 -8.94 7.92
C LEU A 11 -17.50 -8.00 9.11
N VAL A 12 -18.44 -7.90 10.04
CA VAL A 12 -18.32 -7.07 11.24
C VAL A 12 -17.82 -7.94 12.40
N PRO A 13 -16.84 -7.50 13.21
CA PRO A 13 -16.37 -8.27 14.36
C PRO A 13 -17.54 -8.59 15.29
N HIS A 14 -17.78 -9.87 15.54
CA HIS A 14 -18.84 -10.30 16.44
C HIS A 14 -18.51 -9.86 17.87
N GLN A 15 -19.36 -9.02 18.46
CA GLN A 15 -19.37 -8.86 19.91
C GLN A 15 -19.77 -10.20 20.53
N THR A 16 -18.96 -10.70 21.44
CA THR A 16 -19.12 -12.01 22.08
C THR A 16 -20.35 -12.11 22.99
N SER A 17 -21.13 -11.04 23.16
CA SER A 17 -22.39 -11.03 23.87
C SER A 17 -23.53 -11.39 22.93
N ARG A 18 -24.07 -12.59 23.15
CA ARG A 18 -25.30 -13.13 22.56
C ARG A 18 -26.54 -12.36 23.06
N GLU A 19 -26.57 -11.06 22.86
CA GLU A 19 -27.78 -10.25 23.04
C GLU A 19 -28.43 -10.09 21.66
N ALA A 20 -29.76 -10.19 21.61
CA ALA A 20 -30.49 -10.08 20.36
C ALA A 20 -30.49 -8.61 19.89
N ILE A 21 -29.40 -8.20 19.23
CA ILE A 21 -29.25 -6.85 18.67
C ILE A 21 -30.31 -6.64 17.59
N THR A 22 -31.03 -5.52 17.64
CA THR A 22 -32.09 -5.23 16.68
C THR A 22 -31.51 -4.93 15.28
N LEU A 23 -32.30 -5.08 14.21
CA LEU A 23 -31.83 -4.84 12.84
C LEU A 23 -31.25 -3.41 12.63
N PRO A 24 -31.87 -2.34 13.15
CA PRO A 24 -31.28 -1.00 13.10
C PRO A 24 -29.91 -0.91 13.79
N ASP A 25 -29.79 -1.51 14.98
CA ASP A 25 -28.56 -1.46 15.77
C ASP A 25 -27.41 -2.23 15.08
N GLN A 26 -27.72 -3.34 14.38
CA GLN A 26 -26.74 -4.07 13.56
C GLN A 26 -26.20 -3.22 12.40
N LEU A 27 -27.07 -2.42 11.77
CA LEU A 27 -26.67 -1.51 10.70
C LEU A 27 -25.82 -0.35 11.23
N ASP A 28 -26.19 0.19 12.38
CA ASP A 28 -25.42 1.25 13.05
C ASP A 28 -24.03 0.74 13.48
N GLU A 29 -23.94 -0.47 14.03
CA GLU A 29 -22.67 -1.10 14.39
C GLU A 29 -21.78 -1.30 13.16
N ALA A 30 -22.34 -1.77 12.05
CA ALA A 30 -21.61 -1.93 10.80
C ALA A 30 -21.08 -0.57 10.27
N ALA A 31 -21.91 0.48 10.33
CA ALA A 31 -21.51 1.83 9.93
C ALA A 31 -20.38 2.37 10.83
N ASN A 32 -20.50 2.19 12.14
CA ASN A 32 -19.46 2.55 13.11
C ASN A 32 -18.17 1.76 12.87
N TYR A 33 -18.26 0.48 12.50
CA TYR A 33 -17.09 -0.33 12.17
C TYR A 33 -16.38 0.18 10.91
N ILE A 34 -17.12 0.55 9.86
CA ILE A 34 -16.54 1.17 8.65
C ILE A 34 -15.80 2.45 9.03
N LYS A 35 -16.38 3.31 9.87
CA LYS A 35 -15.74 4.55 10.34
C LYS A 35 -14.44 4.27 11.10
N ARG A 36 -14.44 3.31 12.03
CA ARG A 36 -13.22 2.89 12.75
C ARG A 36 -12.14 2.35 11.81
N LEU A 37 -12.52 1.60 10.77
CA LEU A 37 -11.58 1.11 9.76
C LEU A 37 -10.96 2.25 8.95
N GLN A 38 -11.75 3.26 8.58
CA GLN A 38 -11.26 4.46 7.89
C GLN A 38 -10.24 5.22 8.75
N GLU A 39 -10.54 5.45 10.03
CA GLU A 39 -9.62 6.10 10.96
C GLU A 39 -8.33 5.28 11.16
N LYS A 40 -8.45 3.96 11.29
CA LYS A 40 -7.28 3.07 11.40
C LYS A 40 -6.43 3.10 10.14
N LEU A 41 -7.05 3.16 8.97
CA LEU A 41 -6.35 3.26 7.69
C LEU A 41 -5.57 4.57 7.60
N GLU A 42 -6.18 5.71 7.96
CA GLU A 42 -5.49 7.00 7.94
C GLU A 42 -4.31 7.03 8.91
N LYS A 43 -4.49 6.51 10.14
CA LYS A 43 -3.41 6.40 11.13
C LYS A 43 -2.28 5.49 10.66
N MET A 44 -2.59 4.39 9.96
CA MET A 44 -1.57 3.52 9.38
C MET A 44 -0.84 4.20 8.22
N LYS A 45 -1.54 4.98 7.41
CA LYS A 45 -0.95 5.77 6.33
C LYS A 45 -0.03 6.86 6.87
N GLU A 46 -0.46 7.62 7.87
CA GLU A 46 0.37 8.61 8.57
C GLU A 46 1.63 7.96 9.17
N ARG A 47 1.50 6.80 9.82
CA ARG A 47 2.67 6.04 10.32
C ARG A 47 3.60 5.61 9.20
N LYS A 48 3.05 5.14 8.08
CA LYS A 48 3.84 4.78 6.89
C LYS A 48 4.62 5.99 6.39
N ASP A 49 3.96 7.13 6.26
CA ASP A 49 4.54 8.37 5.74
C ASP A 49 5.57 8.95 6.71
N ASN A 50 5.36 8.85 8.04
CA ASN A 50 6.37 9.23 9.05
C ASN A 50 7.61 8.33 9.03
N LEU A 51 7.43 7.02 8.83
CA LEU A 51 8.54 6.08 8.69
C LEU A 51 9.30 6.29 7.37
N MET A 52 8.59 6.69 6.30
CA MET A 52 9.23 7.11 5.04
C MET A 52 9.85 8.50 5.13
N GLY A 53 9.34 9.38 6.00
CA GLY A 53 9.72 10.79 6.15
C GLY A 53 10.97 11.05 6.98
N PHE A 54 11.78 10.04 7.30
CA PHE A 54 13.11 10.25 7.91
C PHE A 54 14.09 10.98 6.96
N GLU A 55 13.66 11.28 5.74
CA GLU A 55 14.38 12.06 4.74
C GLU A 55 14.13 13.57 4.83
N ARG A 56 14.44 14.16 5.99
CA ARG A 56 15.09 15.46 5.97
C ARG A 56 16.47 15.27 6.58
N PRO A 57 17.57 15.46 5.83
CA PRO A 57 18.84 15.76 6.45
C PRO A 57 18.75 17.17 7.02
N ASN A 58 17.99 17.33 8.12
CA ASN A 58 18.21 18.46 9.00
C ASN A 58 19.51 18.16 9.71
N THR A 59 20.58 18.78 9.22
CA THR A 59 21.88 18.92 9.86
C THR A 59 21.69 19.30 11.33
N SER A 60 21.69 18.29 12.21
CA SER A 60 21.98 18.45 13.64
C SER A 60 23.38 17.91 13.86
N PRO A 61 24.36 18.73 14.24
CA PRO A 61 25.75 18.30 14.35
C PRO A 61 26.05 17.59 15.69
N ASN A 62 25.05 16.97 16.34
CA ASN A 62 25.25 16.44 17.69
C ASN A 62 24.49 15.14 17.98
N SER A 63 24.66 14.14 17.12
CA SER A 63 24.52 12.74 17.53
C SER A 63 25.50 11.90 16.69
N GLY A 64 26.48 11.30 17.37
CA GLY A 64 27.48 10.46 16.73
C GLY A 64 26.85 9.26 16.03
N ALA A 65 27.37 8.96 14.84
CA ALA A 65 27.02 7.83 13.97
C ALA A 65 25.74 7.96 13.11
N MET A 66 25.72 8.93 12.19
CA MET A 66 25.07 8.73 10.87
C MET A 66 26.11 8.94 9.77
N VAL A 67 26.96 7.93 9.58
CA VAL A 67 27.92 7.91 8.48
C VAL A 67 27.18 7.51 7.21
N GLY A 68 26.95 8.46 6.31
CA GLY A 68 26.87 8.25 4.87
C GLY A 68 25.89 7.19 4.35
N LEU A 69 24.61 7.25 4.72
CA LEU A 69 23.60 6.42 4.05
C LEU A 69 23.35 6.98 2.65
N LYS A 70 23.81 6.26 1.62
CA LYS A 70 23.48 6.56 0.23
C LYS A 70 21.95 6.40 0.06
N PRO A 71 21.25 7.38 -0.53
CA PRO A 71 19.82 7.25 -0.76
C PRO A 71 19.56 6.05 -1.68
N PRO A 72 18.39 5.41 -1.55
CA PRO A 72 18.05 4.32 -2.43
C PRO A 72 17.90 4.78 -3.87
N GLN A 73 18.33 3.93 -4.80
CA GLN A 73 18.26 4.18 -6.22
C GLN A 73 17.35 3.14 -6.87
N ILE A 74 16.42 3.60 -7.70
CA ILE A 74 15.60 2.74 -8.56
C ILE A 74 15.77 3.15 -10.02
N ASP A 75 16.20 2.20 -10.84
CA ASP A 75 16.33 2.38 -12.28
C ASP A 75 15.38 1.41 -12.99
N ILE A 76 14.70 1.90 -14.02
CA ILE A 76 13.70 1.13 -14.76
C ILE A 76 14.06 1.20 -16.24
N HIS A 77 14.29 0.04 -16.84
CA HIS A 77 14.65 -0.08 -18.25
C HIS A 77 13.63 -0.96 -18.98
N GLU A 78 13.13 -0.47 -20.10
CA GLU A 78 12.30 -1.26 -21.02
C GLU A 78 13.22 -1.94 -22.04
N LYS A 79 13.25 -3.28 -22.03
CA LYS A 79 14.05 -4.11 -22.94
C LYS A 79 13.11 -4.91 -23.84
N GLY A 80 12.56 -4.24 -24.86
CA GLY A 80 11.58 -4.86 -25.77
C GLY A 80 10.29 -5.22 -25.02
N SER A 81 9.93 -6.51 -24.97
CA SER A 81 8.76 -6.99 -24.22
C SER A 81 9.02 -7.24 -22.74
N ALA A 82 10.25 -7.01 -22.26
CA ALA A 82 10.64 -7.21 -20.87
C ALA A 82 10.85 -5.87 -20.15
N LEU A 83 10.47 -5.82 -18.87
CA LEU A 83 10.75 -4.71 -17.97
C LEU A 83 11.84 -5.12 -16.98
N GLU A 84 12.93 -4.37 -16.95
CA GLU A 84 14.00 -4.53 -15.96
C GLU A 84 13.86 -3.43 -14.90
N VAL A 85 13.82 -3.83 -13.63
CA VAL A 85 13.81 -2.93 -12.48
C VAL A 85 15.02 -3.23 -11.62
N VAL A 86 15.90 -2.25 -11.46
CA VAL A 86 17.11 -2.33 -10.62
C VAL A 86 16.88 -1.49 -9.38
N LEU A 87 16.91 -2.13 -8.20
CA LEU A 87 16.74 -1.49 -6.91
C LEU A 87 18.04 -1.63 -6.10
N ILE A 88 18.68 -0.52 -5.76
CA ILE A 88 19.90 -0.46 -4.95
C ILE A 88 19.58 0.26 -3.65
N THR A 89 19.62 -0.43 -2.51
CA THR A 89 19.23 0.13 -1.21
C THR A 89 20.12 -0.37 -0.08
N GLY A 90 20.21 0.41 0.99
CA GLY A 90 20.69 -0.07 2.30
C GLY A 90 19.65 -0.92 3.02
N LEU A 91 20.04 -1.55 4.13
CA LEU A 91 19.14 -2.32 5.00
C LEU A 91 18.03 -1.44 5.61
N ASP A 92 18.31 -0.15 5.79
CA ASP A 92 17.36 0.83 6.33
C ASP A 92 16.11 1.02 5.45
N PHE A 93 16.17 0.59 4.17
CA PHE A 93 15.06 0.69 3.23
C PHE A 93 14.55 -0.67 2.72
N GLN A 94 14.69 -1.73 3.54
CA GLN A 94 14.22 -3.08 3.18
C GLN A 94 12.73 -3.13 2.78
N PHE A 95 11.91 -2.19 3.28
CA PHE A 95 10.49 -2.09 2.90
C PHE A 95 10.29 -1.85 1.39
N MET A 96 11.22 -1.16 0.72
CA MET A 96 11.07 -0.85 -0.71
C MET A 96 11.19 -2.09 -1.57
N PHE A 97 11.98 -3.09 -1.18
CA PHE A 97 12.02 -4.36 -1.92
C PHE A 97 10.63 -4.99 -1.98
N ASN A 98 9.97 -5.11 -0.84
CA ASN A 98 8.61 -5.67 -0.77
C ASN A 98 7.61 -4.82 -1.55
N GLU A 99 7.74 -3.50 -1.47
CA GLU A 99 6.88 -2.55 -2.17
C GLU A 99 7.06 -2.62 -3.70
N THR A 100 8.30 -2.69 -4.18
CA THR A 100 8.63 -2.85 -5.60
C THR A 100 8.05 -4.15 -6.14
N ILE A 101 8.20 -5.26 -5.43
CA ILE A 101 7.63 -6.55 -5.81
C ILE A 101 6.09 -6.48 -5.84
N ARG A 102 5.48 -5.82 -4.86
CA ARG A 102 4.02 -5.61 -4.83
C ARG A 102 3.53 -4.82 -6.06
N VAL A 103 4.17 -3.69 -6.38
CA VAL A 103 3.81 -2.88 -7.56
C VAL A 103 3.93 -3.70 -8.84
N LEU A 104 5.01 -4.46 -9.01
CA LEU A 104 5.20 -5.33 -10.18
C LEU A 104 4.09 -6.38 -10.28
N HIS A 105 3.76 -7.05 -9.18
CA HIS A 105 2.73 -8.09 -9.15
C HIS A 105 1.32 -7.55 -9.47
N GLU A 106 0.96 -6.39 -8.92
CA GLU A 106 -0.33 -5.75 -9.19
C GLU A 106 -0.51 -5.40 -10.67
N GLU A 107 0.55 -4.92 -11.34
CA GLU A 107 0.48 -4.55 -12.75
C GLU A 107 0.44 -5.78 -13.66
N VAL A 108 1.11 -6.88 -13.28
CA VAL A 108 0.96 -8.18 -13.97
C VAL A 108 -0.47 -8.69 -13.87
N LEU A 109 -1.07 -8.69 -12.67
CA LEU A 109 -2.48 -9.09 -12.48
C LEU A 109 -3.43 -8.20 -13.29
N ARG A 110 -3.15 -6.90 -13.36
CA ARG A 110 -3.95 -5.94 -14.12
C ARG A 110 -3.87 -6.21 -15.63
N SER A 111 -2.71 -6.63 -16.13
CA SER A 111 -2.51 -7.01 -17.53
C SER A 111 -3.18 -8.34 -17.91
N SER A 112 -3.44 -9.21 -16.93
CA SER A 112 -4.07 -10.52 -17.12
C SER A 112 -5.61 -10.47 -17.17
N MET A 113 -6.24 -9.31 -16.92
CA MET A 113 -7.67 -9.13 -17.10
C MET A 113 -7.97 -8.82 -18.58
N PRO A 114 -8.98 -9.45 -19.21
CA PRO A 114 -9.31 -9.17 -20.60
C PRO A 114 -9.89 -7.77 -20.70
N VAL A 115 -9.08 -6.81 -21.14
CA VAL A 115 -9.55 -5.48 -21.53
C VAL A 115 -9.86 -5.55 -23.02
N GLU A 116 -11.14 -5.40 -23.38
CA GLU A 116 -11.55 -5.15 -24.77
C GLU A 116 -10.99 -3.78 -25.21
N GLY A 117 -9.81 -3.80 -25.84
CA GLY A 117 -9.16 -2.61 -26.38
C GLY A 117 -7.68 -2.81 -26.66
N PRO A 118 -7.05 -1.96 -27.49
CA PRO A 118 -5.64 -2.09 -27.83
C PRO A 118 -4.79 -1.98 -26.55
N VAL A 119 -4.16 -3.10 -26.17
CA VAL A 119 -3.19 -3.21 -25.06
C VAL A 119 -1.90 -2.52 -25.51
N LEU A 120 -1.94 -1.19 -25.57
CA LEU A 120 -0.78 -0.36 -25.84
C LEU A 120 0.07 -0.31 -24.56
N GLY A 121 1.39 -0.46 -24.70
CA GLY A 121 2.40 -0.66 -23.64
C GLY A 121 2.47 0.42 -22.54
N HIS A 122 1.44 0.54 -21.73
CA HIS A 122 1.34 1.53 -20.64
C HIS A 122 1.78 0.97 -19.27
N GLY A 123 2.09 -0.33 -19.19
CA GLY A 123 2.48 -0.98 -17.93
C GLY A 123 3.79 -0.41 -17.38
N ALA A 124 4.81 -0.29 -18.23
CA ALA A 124 6.13 0.24 -17.84
C ALA A 124 6.05 1.70 -17.36
N ALA A 125 5.27 2.55 -18.03
CA ALA A 125 5.08 3.95 -17.64
C ALA A 125 4.37 4.07 -16.28
N ARG A 126 3.33 3.26 -16.02
CA ARG A 126 2.62 3.24 -14.74
C ARG A 126 3.48 2.68 -13.61
N ILE A 127 4.20 1.59 -13.85
CA ILE A 127 5.17 1.03 -12.89
C ILE A 127 6.19 2.10 -12.55
N SER A 128 6.73 2.80 -13.55
CA SER A 128 7.70 3.88 -13.34
C SER A 128 7.14 5.04 -12.53
N GLU A 129 5.93 5.50 -12.83
CA GLU A 129 5.27 6.56 -12.06
C GLU A 129 5.06 6.16 -10.58
N ARG A 130 4.65 4.91 -10.34
CA ARG A 130 4.41 4.39 -8.99
C ARG A 130 5.69 4.20 -8.20
N LEU A 131 6.75 3.74 -8.86
CA LEU A 131 8.04 3.45 -8.25
C LEU A 131 8.90 4.70 -8.03
N LYS A 132 8.75 5.74 -8.86
CA LYS A 132 9.41 7.05 -8.66
C LYS A 132 9.06 7.73 -7.34
N LYS A 133 7.98 7.32 -6.67
CA LYS A 133 7.62 7.81 -5.33
C LYS A 133 8.57 7.35 -4.21
N PHE A 134 9.47 6.41 -4.52
CA PHE A 134 10.43 5.83 -3.56
C PHE A 134 11.86 6.33 -3.77
N VAL A 135 12.11 7.17 -4.76
CA VAL A 135 13.43 7.76 -5.03
C VAL A 135 13.33 9.27 -4.80
N PHE A 136 14.17 9.77 -3.91
CA PHE A 136 14.25 11.17 -3.50
C PHE A 136 15.56 11.81 -3.97
#